data_AF-A0A7V3T0E1-F1
#
_entry.id   AF-A0A7V3T0E1-F1
#
_cell.length_a   1.000
_cell.length_b   1.000
_cell.length_c   1.000
_cell.angle_alpha   90.00
_cell.angle_beta   90.00
_cell.angle_gamma   90.00
#
_symmetry.space_group_name_H-M   'P 1'
#
loop_
_entity.id
_entity.type
_entity.pdbx_description
1 polymer ?
#
loop_
_entity_poly.entity_id
_entity_poly.type
_entity_poly.pdbx_seq_one_letter_code
_entity_poly.pdbx_strand_id
1 'polypeptide(L)' 'MNESRVFSADETFEAGWKLGERLNAGAIVCITGDLGTGKTVFTGGIAAALGITGYITSPTFTIVNEYSG' A
#
# COMPACT_ATOMS: atom_id res chain seq x y z
N MET A 1 -19.15 -6.03 6.18
CA MET A 1 -18.14 -5.21 5.49
C MET A 1 -17.46 -4.38 6.56
N ASN A 2 -16.13 -4.45 6.68
CA ASN A 2 -15.39 -3.55 7.58
C ASN A 2 -15.12 -2.25 6.81
N GLU A 3 -15.65 -1.15 7.31
CA GLU A 3 -15.40 0.19 6.78
C GLU A 3 -14.47 0.93 7.75
N SER A 4 -13.43 1.56 7.22
CA SER A 4 -12.54 2.45 7.97
C SER A 4 -12.39 3.75 7.21
N ARG A 5 -12.40 4.88 7.93
CA ARG A 5 -12.21 6.21 7.36
C ARG A 5 -10.92 6.80 7.88
N VAL A 6 -10.20 7.47 6.99
CA VAL A 6 -8.93 8.14 7.26
C VAL A 6 -9.00 9.56 6.73
N PHE A 7 -8.33 10.49 7.40
CA PHE A 7 -8.39 11.92 7.11
C PHE A 7 -7.02 12.53 6.82
N SER A 8 -5.97 11.72 6.76
CA SER A 8 -4.61 12.15 6.45
C SER A 8 -3.82 11.10 5.66
N ALA A 9 -2.71 11.54 5.05
CA ALA A 9 -1.77 10.64 4.38
C ALA A 9 -1.13 9.66 5.38
N ASP A 10 -0.76 10.14 6.58
CA ASP A 10 -0.18 9.30 7.63
C ASP A 10 -1.15 8.21 8.10
N GLU A 11 -2.43 8.55 8.28
CA GLU A 11 -3.47 7.55 8.59
C GLU A 11 -3.68 6.56 7.44
N THR A 12 -3.58 7.02 6.18
CA THR A 12 -3.67 6.15 5.00
C THR A 12 -2.50 5.18 4.95
N PHE A 13 -1.30 5.64 5.27
CA PHE A 13 -0.10 4.83 5.37
C PHE A 13 -0.24 3.79 6.49
N GLU A 14 -0.64 4.21 7.68
CA GLU A 14 -0.86 3.35 8.83
C GLU A 14 -1.92 2.27 8.57
N ALA A 15 -2.99 2.61 7.83
CA ALA A 15 -3.99 1.64 7.39
C ALA A 15 -3.38 0.57 6.46
N GLY A 16 -2.51 0.97 5.54
CA GLY A 16 -1.76 0.05 4.69
C GLY A 16 -0.80 -0.83 5.49
N TRP A 17 -0.10 -0.25 6.46
CA TRP A 17 0.82 -0.97 7.34
C TRP A 17 0.13 -2.08 8.12
N LYS A 18 -1.01 -1.78 8.77
CA LYS A 18 -1.85 -2.76 9.49
C LYS A 18 -2.38 -3.88 8.60
N LEU A 19 -2.67 -3.59 7.32
CA LEU A 19 -3.03 -4.63 6.37
C LEU A 19 -1.83 -5.52 6.05
N GLY A 20 -0.67 -4.91 5.78
CA GLY A 20 0.58 -5.60 5.45
C GLY A 20 1.01 -6.61 6.52
N GLU A 21 0.89 -6.28 7.80
CA GLU A 21 1.19 -7.19 8.92
C GLU A 21 0.36 -8.49 8.92
N ARG A 22 -0.77 -8.50 8.21
CA ARG A 22 -1.69 -9.66 8.13
C ARG A 22 -1.56 -10.42 6.82
N LEU A 23 -0.78 -9.92 5.86
CA LEU A 23 -0.57 -10.58 4.59
C LEU A 23 0.37 -11.77 4.76
N ASN A 24 0.13 -12.80 3.94
CA ASN A 24 0.98 -13.97 3.86
C ASN A 24 1.45 -14.15 2.41
N ALA A 25 2.49 -14.96 2.21
CA ALA A 25 2.99 -15.28 0.87
C ALA A 25 1.86 -15.78 -0.04
N GLY A 26 1.81 -15.27 -1.27
CA GLY A 26 0.75 -15.58 -2.25
C GLY A 26 -0.50 -14.72 -2.15
N ALA A 27 -0.59 -13.78 -1.21
CA ALA A 27 -1.70 -12.83 -1.14
C ALA A 27 -1.72 -11.89 -2.36
N ILE A 28 -2.92 -11.61 -2.88
CA ILE A 28 -3.15 -10.62 -3.94
C ILE A 28 -4.07 -9.54 -3.38
N VAL A 29 -3.61 -8.29 -3.39
CA VAL A 29 -4.37 -7.13 -2.92
C VAL A 29 -4.69 -6.23 -4.11
N CYS A 30 -5.98 -5.97 -4.35
CA CYS A 30 -6.43 -5.01 -5.33
C CYS A 30 -6.75 -3.68 -4.65
N ILE A 31 -6.14 -2.59 -5.11
CA ILE A 31 -6.36 -1.23 -4.58
C ILE A 31 -7.02 -0.39 -5.68
N THR A 32 -8.25 0.06 -5.45
CA THR A 32 -9.05 0.81 -6.43
C THR A 32 -9.40 2.19 -5.91
N GLY A 33 -9.41 3.16 -6.81
CA GLY A 33 -9.77 4.54 -6.53
C GLY A 33 -9.21 5.49 -7.58
N ASP A 34 -9.75 6.71 -7.63
CA ASP A 34 -9.37 7.73 -8.62
C ASP A 34 -7.94 8.24 -8.44
N LEU A 35 -7.46 9.00 -9.43
CA LEU A 35 -6.15 9.65 -9.34
C LEU A 35 -6.07 10.55 -8.10
N GLY A 36 -4.98 10.46 -7.35
CA GLY A 36 -4.76 11.28 -6.15
C GLY A 36 -5.47 10.81 -4.88
N THR A 37 -6.20 9.69 -4.89
CA THR A 37 -6.92 9.19 -3.69
C THR A 37 -6.04 8.52 -2.62
N GLY A 38 -4.71 8.56 -2.76
CA GLY A 38 -3.79 8.00 -1.76
C GLY A 38 -3.40 6.53 -1.94
N LYS A 39 -3.74 5.90 -3.09
CA LYS A 39 -3.38 4.49 -3.38
C LYS A 39 -1.90 4.18 -3.15
N THR A 40 -1.00 5.02 -3.65
CA THR A 40 0.46 4.82 -3.50
C THR A 40 0.91 4.96 -2.05
N VAL A 41 0.30 5.86 -1.27
CA VAL A 41 0.58 6.03 0.16
C VAL A 41 0.17 4.76 0.92
N PHE A 42 -1.01 4.22 0.61
CA PHE A 42 -1.48 2.96 1.17
C PHE A 42 -0.57 1.77 0.83
N THR A 43 -0.15 1.64 -0.44
CA THR A 43 0.82 0.62 -0.87
C THR A 43 2.16 0.79 -0.16
N GLY A 44 2.61 2.03 0.08
CA GLY A 44 3.80 2.33 0.85
C GLY A 44 3.75 1.77 2.27
N GLY A 45 2.61 1.91 2.94
CA GLY A 45 2.37 1.33 4.26
C GLY A 45 2.48 -0.20 4.25
N ILE A 46 1.85 -0.86 3.28
CA ILE A 46 1.94 -2.32 3.11
C ILE A 46 3.40 -2.74 2.94
N ALA A 47 4.13 -2.08 2.04
CA ALA A 47 5.52 -2.43 1.76
C ALA A 47 6.41 -2.27 3.00
N ALA A 48 6.21 -1.21 3.77
CA ALA A 48 6.95 -0.98 5.02
C ALA A 48 6.67 -2.09 6.06
N ALA A 49 5.42 -2.56 6.16
CA ALA A 49 5.07 -3.67 7.07
C ALA A 49 5.76 -4.99 6.66
N LEU A 50 6.02 -5.16 5.36
CA LEU A 50 6.73 -6.31 4.80
C LEU A 50 8.26 -6.16 4.84
N GLY A 51 8.79 -5.12 5.48
CA GLY A 51 10.24 -4.90 5.62
C GLY A 51 10.92 -4.21 4.43
N ILE A 52 10.16 -3.76 3.42
CA ILE A 52 10.72 -3.06 2.26
C ILE A 52 11.11 -1.63 2.68
N THR A 53 12.39 -1.31 2.57
CA THR A 53 12.96 -0.01 2.99
C THR A 53 13.10 1.01 1.84
N GLY A 54 12.89 0.56 0.60
CA GLY A 54 12.98 1.39 -0.61
C GLY A 54 11.76 2.31 -0.82
N TYR A 55 11.93 3.32 -1.66
CA TYR A 55 10.85 4.23 -2.02
C TYR A 55 9.83 3.55 -2.92
N ILE A 56 8.56 3.50 -2.46
CA ILE A 56 7.45 2.99 -3.26
C ILE A 56 6.95 4.09 -4.20
N THR A 57 6.86 3.76 -5.49
CA THR A 57 6.42 4.69 -6.54
C THR A 57 5.31 4.08 -7.37
N SER A 58 4.50 4.94 -8.00
CA SER A 58 3.44 4.48 -8.90
C SER A 58 4.06 3.88 -10.17
N PRO A 59 3.72 2.64 -10.57
CA PRO A 59 4.20 2.03 -11.79
C PRO A 59 3.44 2.54 -13.04
N THR A 60 3.17 3.85 -13.12
CA THR A 60 2.32 4.46 -14.16
C THR A 60 2.83 4.17 -15.57
N PHE A 61 4.16 4.13 -15.75
CA PHE A 61 4.81 3.84 -17.03
C PHE A 61 5.50 2.48 -17.07
N THR A 62 5.89 1.93 -15.92
CA THR A 62 6.57 0.63 -15.82
C THR A 62 5.60 -0.54 -15.82
N ILE A 63 4.30 -0.29 -15.58
CA ILE A 63 3.22 -1.27 -15.41
C ILE A 63 3.39 -2.11 -14.14
N VAL A 64 4.61 -2.56 -13.84
CA VAL A 64 4.95 -3.35 -12.66
C VAL A 64 6.26 -2.83 -12.06
N ASN A 65 6.28 -2.72 -10.73
CA ASN A 65 7.51 -2.56 -9.94
C ASN A 65 7.65 -3.79 -9.03
N GLU A 66 8.86 -4.33 -8.91
CA GLU A 66 9.19 -5.39 -7.98
C GLU A 66 10.11 -4.85 -6.89
N TYR A 67 9.84 -5.24 -5.65
CA TYR A 67 10.56 -4.79 -4.47
C TYR A 67 10.97 -6.01 -3.65
N SER A 68 12.25 -6.11 -3.30
CA SER A 68 12.75 -7.14 -2.38
C SER A 68 12.84 -6.58 -0.96
N GLY A 69 12.41 -7.37 0.01
CA GLY A 69 12.53 -7.12 1.45
C GLY A 69 13.11 -8.33 2.16
#